data_AF-W2M305-F1
#
_entry.id   AF-W2M305-F1
#
_cell.length_a   1.000
_cell.length_b   1.000
_cell.length_c   1.000
_cell.angle_alpha   90.00
_cell.angle_beta   90.00
_cell.angle_gamma   90.00
#
_symmetry.space_group_name_H-M   'P 1'
#
loop_
_entity.id
_entity.type
_entity.pdbx_description
1 polymer ?
#
loop_
_entity_poly.entity_id
_entity_poly.type
_entity_poly.pdbx_seq_one_letter_code
_entity_poly.pdbx_strand_id
1 'polypeptide(L)'
;AACVRVLGGDAGRLKRAERAALEPFRHRQAEAAGEAREDGEGPSSSEEDSFVVQLQKRRRLARKEFKYDLLASIPPTSNIAERFFSVARTTFGQERHSLQSIALEMILFLRQNAGYWNAQTVDDATQ
;
A
#
# COMPACT_ATOMS: atom_id res chain seq x y z
N ALA A 1 -3.00 -1.24 8.30
CA ALA A 1 -4.34 -0.65 8.55
C ALA A 1 -4.75 0.33 7.44
N ALA A 2 -3.90 1.30 7.08
CA ALA A 2 -4.17 2.29 6.04
C ALA A 2 -4.57 1.67 4.68
N CYS A 3 -3.75 0.76 4.12
CA CYS A 3 -4.06 0.12 2.83
C CYS A 3 -5.37 -0.67 2.87
N VAL A 4 -5.64 -1.39 3.95
CA VAL A 4 -6.90 -2.15 4.13
C VAL A 4 -8.11 -1.21 4.13
N ARG A 5 -8.03 -0.03 4.76
CA ARG A 5 -9.10 0.97 4.70
C ARG A 5 -9.31 1.49 3.29
N VAL A 6 -8.23 1.77 2.56
CA VAL A 6 -8.31 2.22 1.16
C VAL A 6 -8.94 1.14 0.27
N LEU A 7 -8.51 -0.12 0.39
CA LEU A 7 -9.06 -1.26 -0.34
C LEU A 7 -10.53 -1.52 0.01
N GLY A 8 -10.92 -1.25 1.26
CA GLY A 8 -12.30 -1.35 1.73
C GLY A 8 -13.18 -0.12 1.40
N GLY A 9 -12.69 0.85 0.63
CA GLY A 9 -13.44 2.05 0.25
C GLY A 9 -13.58 3.11 1.36
N ASP A 10 -12.85 2.95 2.47
CA ASP A 10 -12.95 3.79 3.67
C ASP A 10 -11.78 4.78 3.80
N ALA A 11 -11.31 5.30 2.66
CA ALA A 11 -10.22 6.28 2.61
C ALA A 11 -10.55 7.60 3.33
N GLY A 12 -11.84 7.90 3.54
CA GLY A 12 -12.32 9.03 4.33
C GLY A 12 -11.90 8.95 5.81
N ARG A 13 -11.77 7.74 6.37
CA ARG A 13 -11.42 7.50 7.78
C ARG A 13 -9.93 7.38 8.06
N LEU A 14 -9.06 7.65 7.07
CA LEU A 14 -7.61 7.63 7.26
C LEU A 14 -7.15 8.75 8.21
N LYS A 15 -6.39 8.36 9.23
CA LYS A 15 -5.73 9.30 10.15
C LYS A 15 -4.60 10.07 9.43
N ARG A 16 -4.17 11.20 9.98
CA ARG A 16 -3.09 12.03 9.40
C ARG A 16 -1.81 11.23 9.12
N ALA A 17 -1.36 10.42 10.08
CA ALA A 17 -0.17 9.57 9.90
C ALA A 17 -0.37 8.51 8.81
N GLU A 18 -1.57 7.95 8.67
CA GLU A 18 -1.88 6.97 7.62
C GLU A 18 -1.88 7.61 6.24
N ARG A 19 -2.37 8.85 6.11
CA ARG A 19 -2.30 9.61 4.86
C ARG A 19 -0.86 9.93 4.46
N ALA A 20 -0.01 10.30 5.43
CA ALA A 20 1.40 10.54 5.20
C ALA A 20 2.14 9.27 4.75
N ALA A 21 1.85 8.13 5.38
CA ALA A 21 2.46 6.85 4.98
C ALA A 21 2.05 6.37 3.58
N LEU A 22 0.86 6.77 3.11
CA LEU A 22 0.36 6.42 1.78
C LEU A 22 0.76 7.42 0.69
N GLU A 23 1.39 8.54 1.05
CA GLU A 23 1.77 9.60 0.12
C GLU A 23 2.69 9.12 -1.02
N PRO A 24 3.73 8.29 -0.77
CA PRO A 24 4.59 7.78 -1.83
C PRO A 24 3.90 6.87 -2.85
N PHE A 25 2.73 6.33 -2.48
CA PHE A 25 1.95 5.39 -3.31
C PHE A 25 0.83 6.09 -4.07
N ARG A 26 0.71 7.42 -3.99
CA ARG A 26 -0.32 8.17 -4.72
C ARG A 26 -0.02 8.16 -6.21
N HIS A 27 -1.06 8.00 -7.01
CA HIS A 27 -0.94 7.96 -8.46
C HIS A 27 -0.40 9.30 -8.98
N ARG A 28 0.74 9.28 -9.68
CA ARG A 28 1.45 10.49 -10.11
C ARG A 28 0.61 11.40 -11.01
N GLN A 29 -0.32 10.87 -11.81
CA GLN A 29 -1.22 11.71 -12.64
C GLN A 29 -2.35 12.38 -11.84
N ALA A 30 -2.65 11.92 -10.61
CA ALA A 30 -3.64 12.57 -9.76
C ALA A 30 -3.12 13.92 -9.21
N GLU A 31 -1.79 14.11 -9.17
CA GLU A 31 -1.16 15.39 -8.83
C GLU A 31 -1.32 16.40 -9.99
N ALA A 32 -1.06 16.00 -11.25
CA ALA A 32 -1.20 16.88 -12.41
C ALA A 32 -2.64 17.41 -12.64
N ALA A 33 -3.67 16.61 -12.31
CA ALA A 33 -5.07 17.06 -12.36
C ALA A 33 -5.49 17.89 -11.14
N GLY A 34 -4.72 17.83 -10.03
CA GLY A 34 -4.93 18.61 -8.81
C GLY A 34 -4.19 19.95 -8.82
N GLU A 35 -3.04 20.01 -9.49
CA GLU A 35 -2.16 21.19 -9.62
C GLU A 35 -2.72 22.25 -10.59
N ALA A 36 -3.56 21.87 -11.56
CA ALA A 36 -4.26 22.84 -12.41
C ALA A 36 -5.30 23.71 -11.66
N ARG A 37 -5.37 23.61 -10.32
CA ARG A 37 -6.18 24.47 -9.44
C ARG A 37 -5.36 25.10 -8.31
N GLU A 38 -4.04 25.08 -8.38
CA GLU A 38 -3.17 25.86 -7.49
C GLU A 38 -2.84 27.22 -8.11
N ASP A 39 -3.87 28.03 -8.39
CA ASP A 39 -3.70 29.47 -8.54
C ASP A 39 -4.78 30.14 -7.69
N GLY A 40 -4.39 30.64 -6.52
CA GLY A 40 -5.24 31.51 -5.72
C GLY A 40 -5.14 31.34 -4.21
N GLU A 41 -4.20 32.11 -3.64
CA GLU A 41 -4.33 32.82 -2.36
C GLU A 41 -3.80 32.12 -1.10
N GLY A 42 -2.78 32.79 -0.53
CA GLY A 42 -1.97 32.38 0.61
C GLY A 42 -2.67 32.43 1.98
N PRO A 43 -1.89 32.33 3.07
CA PRO A 43 -2.40 31.99 4.38
C PRO A 43 -3.04 33.20 5.07
N SER A 44 -4.34 33.41 4.88
CA SER A 44 -5.10 34.29 5.77
C SER A 44 -5.60 33.49 6.97
N SER A 45 -4.75 33.45 7.99
CA SER A 45 -5.11 33.13 9.36
C SER A 45 -6.09 34.20 9.87
N SER A 46 -7.39 33.95 9.78
CA SER A 46 -8.42 34.74 10.47
C SER A 46 -9.53 33.83 10.94
N GLU A 47 -9.85 33.91 12.23
CA GLU A 47 -10.59 32.91 13.01
C GLU A 47 -12.10 32.84 12.74
N GLU A 48 -12.60 33.30 11.59
CA GLU A 48 -14.05 33.27 11.28
C GLU A 48 -14.32 32.94 9.81
N ASP A 49 -14.04 31.69 9.40
CA ASP A 49 -14.58 31.18 8.13
C ASP A 49 -16.12 31.08 8.24
N SER A 50 -16.85 31.81 7.39
CA SER A 50 -18.31 31.70 7.27
C SER A 50 -18.76 30.23 7.11
N PHE A 51 -19.91 29.86 7.69
CA PHE A 51 -20.50 28.52 7.62
C PHE A 51 -20.51 27.96 6.18
N VAL A 52 -20.78 28.83 5.19
CA VAL A 52 -20.78 28.47 3.77
C VAL A 52 -19.38 28.11 3.28
N VAL A 53 -18.36 28.88 3.67
CA VAL A 53 -16.95 28.61 3.35
C VAL A 53 -16.50 27.31 4.00
N GLN A 54 -16.90 27.06 5.24
CA GLN A 54 -16.60 25.82 5.95
C GLN A 54 -17.28 24.62 5.29
N LEU A 55 -18.54 24.75 4.86
CA LEU A 55 -19.29 23.72 4.14
C LEU A 55 -18.68 23.45 2.75
N GLN A 56 -18.27 24.49 2.03
CA GLN A 56 -17.57 24.38 0.75
C GLN A 56 -16.20 23.71 0.91
N LYS A 57 -15.42 24.09 1.93
CA LYS A 57 -14.14 23.44 2.28
C LYS A 57 -14.35 21.95 2.60
N ARG A 58 -15.36 21.61 3.42
CA ARG A 58 -15.72 20.22 3.74
C ARG A 58 -16.13 19.43 2.49
N ARG A 59 -16.95 20.01 1.61
CA ARG A 59 -17.36 19.37 0.35
C ARG A 59 -16.19 19.20 -0.62
N ARG A 60 -15.26 20.16 -0.68
CA ARG A 60 -14.04 20.08 -1.50
C ARG A 60 -13.11 18.96 -1.04
N LEU A 61 -12.93 18.84 0.28
CA LEU A 61 -12.16 17.75 0.89
C LEU A 61 -12.80 16.37 0.66
N ALA A 62 -14.14 16.27 0.77
CA ALA A 62 -14.86 15.03 0.52
C ALA A 62 -14.79 14.57 -0.94
N ARG A 63 -14.61 15.49 -1.90
CA ARG A 63 -14.47 15.18 -3.33
C ARG A 63 -13.06 14.80 -3.76
N LYS A 64 -12.04 15.00 -2.92
CA LYS A 64 -10.65 14.65 -3.27
C LYS A 64 -10.45 13.15 -3.06
N GLU A 65 -10.92 12.36 -4.01
CA GLU A 65 -10.60 10.94 -4.08
C GLU A 65 -9.13 10.79 -4.48
N PHE A 66 -8.36 10.12 -3.62
CA PHE A 66 -6.97 9.81 -3.90
C PHE A 66 -6.91 8.46 -4.61
N LYS A 67 -6.37 8.45 -5.82
CA LYS A 67 -5.97 7.21 -6.50
C LYS A 67 -4.59 6.80 -6.02
N TYR A 68 -4.42 5.54 -5.67
CA TYR A 68 -3.14 4.97 -5.28
C TYR A 68 -2.76 3.85 -6.25
N ASP A 69 -1.48 3.82 -6.60
CA ASP A 69 -0.91 2.77 -7.45
C ASP A 69 -0.64 1.51 -6.62
N LEU A 70 -0.53 0.36 -7.30
CA LEU A 70 -0.22 -0.95 -6.71
C LEU A 70 -1.22 -1.48 -5.67
N LEU A 71 -2.38 -0.82 -5.48
CA LEU A 71 -3.41 -1.32 -4.55
C LEU A 71 -3.87 -2.75 -4.90
N ALA A 72 -3.98 -3.06 -6.20
CA ALA A 72 -4.37 -4.39 -6.66
C ALA A 72 -3.37 -5.50 -6.28
N SER A 73 -2.10 -5.13 -6.04
CA SER A 73 -1.04 -6.07 -5.65
C SER A 73 -1.09 -6.42 -4.16
N ILE A 74 -1.83 -5.65 -3.36
CA ILE A 74 -2.00 -5.91 -1.92
C ILE A 74 -3.27 -6.76 -1.76
N PRO A 75 -3.16 -8.04 -1.38
CA PRO A 75 -4.33 -8.86 -1.17
C PRO A 75 -5.18 -8.27 -0.03
N PRO A 76 -6.52 -8.35 -0.13
CA PRO A 76 -7.43 -7.77 0.87
C PRO A 76 -7.34 -8.46 2.24
N THR A 77 -6.74 -9.66 2.31
CA THR A 77 -6.54 -10.43 3.55
C THR A 77 -5.16 -11.08 3.58
N SER A 78 -4.68 -11.42 4.78
CA SER A 78 -3.44 -12.16 5.03
C SER A 78 -3.51 -13.64 4.67
N ASN A 79 -4.63 -14.14 4.13
CA ASN A 79 -4.87 -15.57 3.87
C ASN A 79 -3.76 -16.23 3.04
N ILE A 80 -3.17 -15.51 2.07
CA ILE A 80 -2.07 -16.03 1.26
C ILE A 80 -0.84 -16.32 2.13
N ALA A 81 -0.46 -15.38 3.01
CA ALA A 81 0.66 -15.55 3.94
C ALA A 81 0.36 -16.64 4.99
N GLU A 82 -0.85 -16.69 5.51
CA GLU A 82 -1.27 -17.71 6.48
C GLU A 82 -1.23 -19.12 5.88
N ARG A 83 -1.74 -19.29 4.65
CA ARG A 83 -1.65 -20.56 3.91
C ARG A 83 -0.20 -20.94 3.66
N PHE A 84 0.64 -19.99 3.27
CA PHE A 84 2.06 -20.21 3.05
C PHE A 84 2.76 -20.74 4.30
N PHE A 85 2.62 -20.06 5.44
CA PHE A 85 3.24 -20.50 6.70
C PHE A 85 2.62 -21.78 7.26
N SER A 86 1.34 -22.04 6.99
CA SER A 86 0.69 -23.31 7.34
C SER A 86 1.35 -24.47 6.60
N VAL A 87 1.54 -24.35 5.28
CA VAL A 87 2.22 -25.35 4.45
C VAL A 87 3.69 -25.51 4.87
N ALA A 88 4.38 -24.40 5.16
CA ALA A 88 5.75 -24.44 5.66
C ALA A 88 5.84 -25.23 6.98
N ARG A 89 4.90 -24.99 7.92
CA ARG A 89 4.85 -25.69 9.20
C ARG A 89 4.56 -27.18 9.04
N THR A 90 3.65 -27.58 8.16
CA THR A 90 3.35 -29.01 7.95
C THR A 90 4.50 -29.73 7.24
N THR A 91 5.22 -29.03 6.34
CA THR A 91 6.30 -29.63 5.54
C THR A 91 7.62 -29.71 6.29
N PHE A 92 8.00 -28.63 6.99
CA PHE A 92 9.32 -28.49 7.62
C PHE A 92 9.26 -28.48 9.15
N GLY A 93 8.08 -28.68 9.75
CA GLY A 93 7.91 -28.60 11.20
C GLY A 93 8.76 -29.62 11.97
N GLN A 94 8.89 -30.84 11.43
CA GLN A 94 9.70 -31.90 12.04
C GLN A 94 11.20 -31.60 11.92
N GLU A 95 11.63 -31.17 10.73
CA GLU A 95 13.02 -30.83 10.40
C GLU A 95 13.44 -29.43 10.86
N ARG A 96 12.58 -28.70 11.59
CA ARG A 96 12.87 -27.32 12.00
C ARG A 96 14.12 -27.22 12.87
N HIS A 97 14.40 -28.25 13.67
CA HIS A 97 15.56 -28.31 14.56
C HIS A 97 16.82 -28.82 13.85
N SER A 98 16.69 -29.49 12.69
CA SER A 98 17.81 -29.97 11.89
C SER A 98 18.30 -28.91 10.89
N LEU A 99 17.46 -27.92 10.57
CA LEU A 99 17.78 -26.82 9.66
C LEU A 99 18.18 -25.55 10.42
N GLN A 100 19.21 -24.86 9.92
CA GLN A 100 19.47 -23.48 10.32
C GLN A 100 18.33 -22.57 9.85
N SER A 101 18.02 -21.52 10.60
CA SER A 101 16.96 -20.55 10.26
C SER A 101 17.14 -19.97 8.86
N ILE A 102 18.36 -19.57 8.51
CA ILE A 102 18.70 -19.02 7.20
C ILE A 102 18.46 -20.01 6.06
N ALA A 103 18.73 -21.31 6.28
CA ALA A 103 18.50 -22.34 5.29
C ALA A 103 17.01 -22.57 5.06
N LEU A 104 16.21 -22.59 6.13
CA LEU A 104 14.76 -22.71 6.03
C LEU A 104 14.15 -21.50 5.30
N GLU A 105 14.59 -20.28 5.62
CA GLU A 105 14.17 -19.06 4.93
C GLU A 105 14.49 -19.11 3.43
N MET A 106 15.72 -19.53 3.07
CA MET A 106 16.13 -19.66 1.68
C MET A 106 15.27 -20.68 0.92
N ILE A 107 15.01 -21.85 1.51
CA ILE A 107 14.17 -22.89 0.89
C ILE A 107 12.75 -22.34 0.68
N LEU A 108 12.16 -21.71 1.68
CA LEU A 108 10.82 -21.14 1.60
C LEU A 108 10.73 -20.03 0.54
N PHE A 109 11.73 -19.16 0.48
CA PHE A 109 11.83 -18.11 -0.52
C PHE A 109 11.92 -18.68 -1.94
N LEU A 110 12.82 -19.64 -2.18
CA LEU A 110 12.99 -20.27 -3.49
C LEU A 110 11.72 -21.01 -3.93
N ARG A 111 11.08 -21.76 -3.02
CA ARG A 111 9.83 -22.48 -3.35
C ARG A 111 8.68 -21.54 -3.69
N GLN A 112 8.55 -20.40 -3.00
CA GLN A 112 7.50 -19.43 -3.28
C GLN A 112 7.72 -18.70 -4.62
N ASN A 113 8.99 -18.50 -4.99
CA ASN A 113 9.38 -17.77 -6.20
C ASN A 113 9.68 -18.66 -7.41
N ALA A 114 9.57 -19.98 -7.28
CA ALA A 114 9.89 -20.94 -8.33
C ALA A 114 9.11 -20.73 -9.63
N GLY A 115 7.89 -20.16 -9.56
CA GLY A 115 7.08 -19.82 -10.73
C GLY A 115 7.33 -18.42 -11.31
N TYR A 116 8.03 -17.56 -10.58
CA TYR A 116 8.31 -16.18 -10.99
C TYR A 116 9.69 -16.02 -11.62
N TRP A 117 10.69 -16.76 -11.13
CA TRP A 117 12.06 -16.68 -11.61
C TRP A 117 12.50 -18.03 -12.17
N ASN A 118 12.69 -18.07 -13.48
CA ASN A 118 13.39 -19.17 -14.15
C ASN A 118 14.86 -18.75 -14.38
N ALA A 119 15.71 -19.70 -14.80
CA ALA A 119 17.12 -19.41 -15.06
C ALA A 119 17.32 -18.27 -16.08
N GLN A 120 16.40 -18.13 -17.04
CA GLN A 120 16.42 -17.04 -18.02
C GLN A 120 16.15 -15.67 -17.38
N THR A 121 15.18 -15.57 -16.47
CA THR A 121 14.87 -14.32 -15.75
C THR A 121 16.06 -13.84 -14.92
N VAL A 122 16.83 -14.78 -14.37
CA VAL A 122 18.05 -14.45 -13.63
C VAL A 122 19.14 -13.97 -14.58
N ASP A 123 19.35 -14.67 -15.71
CA ASP A 123 20.34 -14.31 -16.73
C ASP A 123 20.09 -12.91 -17.30
N ASP A 124 18.84 -12.62 -17.69
CA ASP A 124 18.41 -11.32 -18.23
C ASP A 124 18.59 -10.17 -17.24
N ALA A 125 18.51 -10.43 -15.92
CA ALA A 125 18.70 -9.41 -14.88
C ALA A 125 20.17 -9.16 -14.52
N THR A 126 21.08 -10.04 -14.94
CA THR A 126 22.52 -9.95 -14.71
C THR A 126 23.32 -9.42 -15.90
N GLN A 127 22.69 -9.18 -17.05
CA GLN A 127 23.27 -8.48 -18.20
C GLN A 127 23.22 -6.96 -18.03
#